data_AF-A0A6A2Y5M0-F1
#
_entry.id   AF-A0A6A2Y5M0-F1
#
_cell.length_a   1.000
_cell.length_b   1.000
_cell.length_c   1.000
_cell.angle_alpha   90.00
_cell.angle_beta   90.00
_cell.angle_gamma   90.00
#
_symmetry.space_group_name_H-M   'P 1'
#
loop_
_entity.id
_entity.type
_entity.pdbx_description
1 polymer ?
#
loop_
_entity_poly.entity_id
_entity_poly.type
_entity_poly.pdbx_seq_one_letter_code
_entity_poly.pdbx_strand_id
1 'polypeptide(L)'
;MDRKQHIAIFTTASLPWMTGTAVNPLFRAAYLAKNGERKITLVIPWLSLKDQKLVYPNNTTFGSPSEQESYIRQWLDQRIAFISGFTIRFYPGKFAVDKRSILPVGDISEIILDEEADIAVLEEPEHLTWFHHGKRWKTKFRLVIGIIHTNYLEYDYPRSIVCNVHGVNTKFLEIGKKRFEQQHGSNQAFTKGDYYIGKMIWSKGYGELLKLLHDHQKELVGLEVDLYGNGEDSDQVKEAASKLKLTVRVHPGRDHADPLFHDYKVFLNPSTTDVVCTTTAEALAMGKIVVCANHPSKRLLQAVPTTGTEKLSSKKFASVSLNLWKTIEDTSAYVHHLALGFEATRRVFGAIPGSLQPDEEQRKELGLTS
;
A
#
# COMPACT_ATOMS: atom_id res chain seq x y z
N MET A 1 -39.83 9.41 -15.19
CA MET A 1 -38.93 9.05 -14.08
C MET A 1 -37.54 9.53 -14.47
N ASP A 2 -36.88 10.34 -13.64
CA ASP A 2 -35.52 10.77 -13.92
C ASP A 2 -34.60 9.57 -14.06
N ARG A 3 -33.83 9.56 -15.15
CA ARG A 3 -32.91 8.48 -15.47
C ARG A 3 -31.78 8.51 -14.44
N LYS A 4 -31.69 7.48 -13.59
CA LYS A 4 -30.57 7.33 -12.64
C LYS A 4 -29.25 7.32 -13.40
N GLN A 5 -28.26 8.06 -12.90
CA GLN A 5 -26.90 8.06 -13.42
C GLN A 5 -26.32 6.64 -13.35
N HIS A 6 -25.71 6.18 -14.44
CA HIS A 6 -25.09 4.85 -14.50
C HIS A 6 -23.57 4.97 -14.39
N ILE A 7 -22.99 4.23 -13.44
CA ILE A 7 -21.54 4.10 -13.27
C ILE A 7 -21.15 2.65 -13.53
N ALA A 8 -20.34 2.45 -14.57
CA ALA A 8 -19.72 1.17 -14.88
C ALA A 8 -18.27 1.17 -14.40
N ILE A 9 -17.92 0.24 -13.52
CA ILE A 9 -16.58 0.09 -12.93
C ILE A 9 -15.93 -1.11 -13.58
N PHE A 10 -14.93 -0.88 -14.42
CA PHE A 10 -14.14 -1.92 -15.06
C PHE A 10 -12.88 -2.17 -14.26
N THR A 11 -12.60 -3.44 -13.96
CA THR A 11 -11.38 -3.83 -13.26
C THR A 11 -10.67 -4.98 -13.95
N THR A 12 -9.35 -5.03 -13.80
CA THR A 12 -8.46 -6.07 -14.32
C THR A 12 -8.48 -7.35 -13.49
N ALA A 13 -9.01 -7.34 -12.27
CA ALA A 13 -9.00 -8.51 -11.39
C ALA A 13 -10.32 -8.66 -10.62
N SER A 14 -10.59 -9.87 -10.16
CA SER A 14 -11.75 -10.20 -9.34
C SER A 14 -11.39 -11.26 -8.31
N LEU A 15 -12.20 -11.37 -7.26
CA LEU A 15 -12.02 -12.42 -6.27
C LEU A 15 -12.18 -13.80 -6.93
N PRO A 16 -11.45 -14.82 -6.45
CA PRO A 16 -10.65 -14.89 -5.23
C PRO A 16 -9.19 -14.42 -5.39
N TRP A 17 -8.83 -13.76 -6.49
CA TRP A 17 -7.48 -13.21 -6.60
C TRP A 17 -7.33 -11.97 -5.71
N MET A 18 -6.82 -12.17 -4.49
CA MET A 18 -6.75 -11.18 -3.40
C MET A 18 -5.77 -10.02 -3.66
N THR A 19 -6.03 -9.24 -4.71
CA THR A 19 -5.27 -8.06 -5.12
C THR A 19 -6.05 -6.79 -4.82
N GLY A 20 -5.37 -5.64 -4.74
CA GLY A 20 -6.05 -4.34 -4.59
C GLY A 20 -7.05 -4.08 -5.71
N THR A 21 -6.70 -4.44 -6.93
CA THR A 21 -7.56 -4.34 -8.13
C THR A 21 -8.76 -5.29 -8.09
N ALA A 22 -8.75 -6.38 -7.32
CA ALA A 22 -9.94 -7.20 -7.12
C ALA A 22 -10.85 -6.66 -6.00
N VAL A 23 -10.24 -6.23 -4.89
CA VAL A 23 -10.95 -5.90 -3.65
C VAL A 23 -11.49 -4.47 -3.68
N ASN A 24 -10.68 -3.49 -4.09
CA ASN A 24 -11.05 -2.08 -4.05
C ASN A 24 -12.23 -1.77 -4.98
N PRO A 25 -12.30 -2.26 -6.23
CA PRO A 25 -13.43 -2.00 -7.12
C PRO A 25 -14.73 -2.66 -6.63
N LEU A 26 -14.62 -3.82 -5.97
CA LEU A 26 -15.76 -4.51 -5.35
C LEU A 26 -16.37 -3.66 -4.23
N PHE A 27 -15.55 -3.17 -3.29
CA PHE A 27 -16.02 -2.25 -2.26
C PHE A 27 -16.53 -0.94 -2.87
N ARG A 28 -15.85 -0.39 -3.88
CA ARG A 28 -16.31 0.82 -4.56
C ARG A 28 -17.70 0.64 -5.14
N ALA A 29 -17.96 -0.48 -5.82
CA ALA A 29 -19.28 -0.79 -6.35
C ALA A 29 -20.34 -0.87 -5.24
N ALA A 30 -20.03 -1.58 -4.15
CA ALA A 30 -20.92 -1.72 -3.01
C ALA A 30 -21.28 -0.37 -2.37
N TYR A 31 -20.28 0.47 -2.08
CA TYR A 31 -20.48 1.76 -1.41
C TYR A 31 -21.15 2.80 -2.31
N LEU A 32 -20.86 2.82 -3.61
CA LEU A 32 -21.57 3.69 -4.56
C LEU A 32 -23.04 3.28 -4.74
N ALA A 33 -23.34 1.99 -4.60
CA ALA A 33 -24.71 1.47 -4.71
C ALA A 33 -25.52 1.61 -3.42
N LYS A 34 -24.89 1.93 -2.28
CA LYS A 34 -25.47 1.86 -0.93
C LYS A 34 -26.81 2.59 -0.79
N ASN A 35 -26.95 3.78 -1.38
CA ASN A 35 -28.17 4.60 -1.25
C ASN A 35 -29.19 4.36 -2.38
N GLY A 36 -28.86 3.52 -3.38
CA GLY A 36 -29.73 3.27 -4.52
C GLY A 36 -29.96 4.46 -5.47
N GLU A 37 -29.27 5.59 -5.27
CA GLU A 37 -29.38 6.81 -6.10
C GLU A 37 -28.84 6.62 -7.52
N ARG A 38 -27.86 5.72 -7.67
CA ARG A 38 -27.15 5.48 -8.92
C ARG A 38 -27.29 4.02 -9.32
N LYS A 39 -27.34 3.75 -10.64
CA LYS A 39 -27.20 2.40 -11.16
C LYS A 39 -25.70 2.08 -11.20
N ILE A 40 -25.29 0.99 -10.57
CA ILE A 40 -23.88 0.59 -10.50
C ILE A 40 -23.70 -0.79 -11.15
N THR A 41 -22.75 -0.88 -12.06
CA THR A 41 -22.33 -2.14 -12.68
C THR A 41 -20.84 -2.35 -12.44
N LEU A 42 -20.48 -3.44 -11.76
CA LEU A 42 -19.09 -3.90 -11.64
C LEU A 42 -18.79 -4.87 -12.78
N VAL A 43 -17.81 -4.54 -13.61
CA VAL A 43 -17.41 -5.29 -14.80
C VAL A 43 -16.07 -5.97 -14.52
N ILE A 44 -16.07 -7.29 -14.41
CA ILE A 44 -14.94 -8.11 -13.94
C ILE A 44 -14.51 -9.18 -14.96
N PRO A 45 -13.24 -9.63 -14.93
CA PRO A 45 -12.78 -10.67 -15.84
C PRO A 45 -13.38 -12.04 -15.49
N TRP A 46 -13.72 -12.80 -16.53
CA TRP A 46 -13.94 -14.23 -16.51
C TRP A 46 -12.74 -14.94 -17.13
N LEU A 47 -12.14 -15.88 -16.39
CA LEU A 47 -10.94 -16.60 -16.81
C LEU A 47 -11.27 -18.04 -17.21
N SER A 48 -10.49 -18.56 -18.15
CA SER A 48 -10.50 -20.00 -18.46
C SER A 48 -10.08 -20.83 -17.26
N LEU A 49 -10.55 -22.08 -17.14
CA LEU A 49 -10.15 -22.97 -16.03
C LEU A 49 -8.62 -23.13 -15.91
N LYS A 50 -7.90 -23.06 -17.03
CA LYS A 50 -6.43 -23.10 -17.03
C LYS A 50 -5.84 -21.89 -16.32
N ASP A 51 -6.35 -20.69 -16.62
CA ASP A 51 -5.85 -19.45 -16.03
C ASP A 51 -6.32 -19.27 -14.58
N GLN A 52 -7.53 -19.73 -14.24
CA GLN A 52 -8.00 -19.74 -12.86
C GLN A 52 -7.03 -20.50 -11.94
N LYS A 53 -6.55 -21.68 -12.37
CA LYS A 53 -5.57 -22.50 -11.62
C LYS A 53 -4.22 -21.81 -11.40
N LEU A 54 -3.86 -20.85 -12.25
CA LEU A 54 -2.60 -20.10 -12.13
C LEU A 54 -2.72 -18.93 -11.13
N VAL A 55 -3.93 -18.41 -10.96
CA VAL A 55 -4.17 -17.10 -10.36
C VAL A 55 -4.89 -17.20 -9.02
N TYR A 56 -5.86 -18.11 -8.91
CA TYR A 56 -6.70 -18.24 -7.73
C TYR A 56 -6.02 -19.07 -6.64
N PRO A 57 -6.10 -18.62 -5.38
CA PRO A 57 -5.44 -19.31 -4.27
C PRO A 57 -6.13 -20.63 -3.95
N ASN A 58 -5.41 -21.51 -3.24
CA ASN A 58 -5.95 -22.73 -2.64
C ASN A 58 -6.63 -23.68 -3.65
N ASN A 59 -6.18 -23.70 -4.91
CA ASN A 59 -6.78 -24.49 -6.00
C ASN A 59 -8.27 -24.16 -6.26
N THR A 60 -8.72 -22.96 -5.89
CA THR A 60 -10.10 -22.52 -6.13
C THR A 60 -10.35 -22.38 -7.64
N THR A 61 -11.45 -22.93 -8.13
CA THR A 61 -11.91 -22.77 -9.52
C THR A 61 -13.43 -22.69 -9.55
N PHE A 62 -13.98 -21.98 -10.53
CA PHE A 62 -15.41 -21.90 -10.80
C PHE A 62 -15.71 -22.44 -12.18
N GLY A 63 -16.77 -23.25 -12.27
CA GLY A 63 -17.28 -23.78 -13.54
C GLY A 63 -18.11 -22.77 -14.32
N SER A 64 -18.63 -21.72 -13.66
CA SER A 64 -19.45 -20.69 -14.31
C SER A 64 -19.30 -19.30 -13.69
N PRO A 65 -19.60 -18.22 -14.44
CA PRO A 65 -19.63 -16.87 -13.90
C PRO A 65 -20.60 -16.70 -12.71
N SER A 66 -21.75 -17.39 -12.73
CA SER A 66 -22.74 -17.31 -11.64
C SER A 66 -22.21 -17.89 -10.33
N GLU A 67 -21.36 -18.93 -10.40
CA GLU A 67 -20.72 -19.53 -9.23
C GLU A 67 -19.70 -18.57 -8.63
N GLN A 68 -18.86 -17.94 -9.47
CA GLN A 68 -17.92 -16.92 -9.04
C GLN A 68 -18.63 -15.69 -8.46
N GLU A 69 -19.74 -15.26 -9.06
CA GLU A 69 -20.57 -14.16 -8.54
C GLU A 69 -21.11 -14.49 -7.14
N SER A 70 -21.59 -15.72 -6.93
CA SER A 70 -22.10 -16.18 -5.64
C SER A 70 -21.01 -16.13 -4.57
N TYR A 71 -19.81 -16.57 -4.91
CA TYR A 71 -18.63 -16.47 -4.04
C TYR A 71 -18.28 -15.01 -3.71
N ILE A 72 -18.23 -14.13 -4.71
CA ILE A 72 -17.92 -12.70 -4.53
C ILE A 72 -18.93 -12.03 -3.59
N ARG A 73 -20.23 -12.28 -3.80
CA ARG A 73 -21.31 -11.72 -2.98
C ARG A 73 -21.22 -12.22 -1.55
N GLN A 74 -21.06 -13.52 -1.34
CA GLN A 74 -20.89 -14.09 -0.01
C GLN A 74 -19.68 -13.50 0.72
N TRP A 75 -18.54 -13.36 0.02
CA TRP A 75 -17.33 -12.77 0.60
C TRP A 75 -17.53 -11.30 1.01
N LEU A 76 -18.26 -10.54 0.18
CA LEU A 76 -18.57 -9.14 0.42
C LEU A 76 -19.55 -8.98 1.60
N ASP A 77 -20.64 -9.75 1.62
CA ASP A 77 -21.70 -9.66 2.63
C ASP A 77 -21.17 -9.92 4.05
N GLN A 78 -20.12 -10.73 4.19
CA GLN A 78 -19.41 -10.93 5.46
C GLN A 78 -18.62 -9.70 5.96
N ARG A 79 -18.46 -8.66 5.13
CA ARG A 79 -17.57 -7.52 5.37
C ARG A 79 -18.25 -6.16 5.28
N ILE A 80 -19.53 -6.12 4.92
CA ILE A 80 -20.31 -4.88 4.89
C ILE A 80 -21.52 -4.99 5.82
N ALA A 81 -21.85 -3.88 6.49
CA ALA A 81 -22.99 -3.80 7.41
C ALA A 81 -24.30 -3.37 6.70
N PHE A 82 -24.36 -3.46 5.37
CA PHE A 82 -25.50 -3.02 4.58
C PHE A 82 -25.68 -3.92 3.36
N ILE A 83 -26.89 -3.94 2.79
CA ILE A 83 -27.19 -4.69 1.57
C ILE A 83 -26.64 -3.91 0.36
N SER A 84 -25.83 -4.57 -0.47
CA SER A 84 -25.25 -3.95 -1.66
C SER A 84 -26.08 -4.24 -2.93
N GLY A 85 -26.59 -3.18 -3.55
CA GLY A 85 -27.51 -3.27 -4.71
C GLY A 85 -26.86 -2.98 -6.06
N PHE A 86 -25.77 -3.67 -6.41
CA PHE A 86 -25.09 -3.50 -7.71
C PHE A 86 -25.11 -4.77 -8.57
N THR A 87 -25.01 -4.57 -9.88
CA THR A 87 -24.93 -5.65 -10.88
C THR A 87 -23.47 -6.03 -11.12
N ILE A 88 -23.19 -7.33 -11.24
CA ILE A 88 -21.90 -7.84 -11.70
C ILE A 88 -22.07 -8.29 -13.16
N ARG A 89 -21.17 -7.87 -14.04
CA ARG A 89 -21.05 -8.37 -15.42
C ARG A 89 -19.65 -8.89 -15.66
N PHE A 90 -19.54 -9.94 -16.45
CA PHE A 90 -18.27 -10.55 -16.77
C PHE A 90 -17.82 -10.20 -18.19
N TYR A 91 -16.53 -9.97 -18.37
CA TYR A 91 -15.89 -9.89 -19.68
C TYR A 91 -14.83 -11.00 -19.82
N PRO A 92 -14.56 -11.49 -21.04
CA PRO A 92 -13.53 -12.51 -21.23
C PRO A 92 -12.13 -11.95 -20.95
N GLY A 93 -11.41 -12.55 -20.01
CA GLY A 93 -10.05 -12.18 -19.63
C GLY A 93 -9.06 -13.33 -19.83
N LYS A 94 -7.78 -12.99 -20.00
CA LYS A 94 -6.67 -13.95 -20.13
C LYS A 94 -5.54 -13.58 -19.20
N PHE A 95 -4.98 -14.56 -18.50
CA PHE A 95 -3.80 -14.34 -17.68
C PHE A 95 -2.53 -14.34 -18.54
N ALA A 96 -1.82 -13.22 -18.56
CA ALA A 96 -0.52 -13.06 -19.20
C ALA A 96 0.58 -13.38 -18.20
N VAL A 97 1.18 -14.56 -18.33
CA VAL A 97 2.20 -15.08 -17.40
C VAL A 97 3.44 -14.17 -17.35
N ASP A 98 3.89 -13.68 -18.50
CA ASP A 98 5.03 -12.76 -18.62
C ASP A 98 4.80 -11.43 -17.90
N LYS A 99 3.55 -10.97 -17.86
CA LYS A 99 3.15 -9.70 -17.22
C LYS A 99 2.63 -9.88 -15.80
N ARG A 100 2.47 -11.13 -15.35
CA ARG A 100 1.77 -11.51 -14.10
C ARG A 100 0.45 -10.73 -13.94
N SER A 101 -0.29 -10.53 -15.04
CA SER A 101 -1.47 -9.66 -15.10
C SER A 101 -2.60 -10.29 -15.91
N ILE A 102 -3.85 -9.99 -15.57
CA ILE A 102 -5.01 -10.35 -16.40
C ILE A 102 -5.25 -9.23 -17.41
N LEU A 103 -5.44 -9.61 -18.67
CA LEU A 103 -5.70 -8.70 -19.78
C LEU A 103 -7.09 -8.95 -20.36
N PRO A 104 -7.82 -7.90 -20.76
CA PRO A 104 -9.05 -8.02 -21.53
C PRO A 104 -8.85 -8.75 -22.86
N VAL A 105 -9.86 -9.51 -23.27
CA VAL A 105 -9.96 -10.12 -24.61
C VAL A 105 -11.15 -9.50 -25.35
N GLY A 106 -10.90 -8.78 -26.44
CA GLY A 106 -11.95 -8.09 -27.22
C GLY A 106 -12.31 -6.69 -26.70
N ASP A 107 -13.36 -6.08 -27.28
CA ASP A 107 -13.86 -4.76 -26.85
C ASP A 107 -14.77 -4.90 -25.62
N ILE A 108 -14.15 -4.82 -24.44
CA ILE A 108 -14.90 -4.91 -23.17
C ILE A 108 -15.81 -3.71 -22.93
N SER A 109 -15.67 -2.61 -23.68
CA SER A 109 -16.57 -1.47 -23.54
C SER A 109 -17.99 -1.83 -23.98
N GLU A 110 -18.16 -2.84 -24.84
CA GLU A 110 -19.46 -3.35 -25.32
C GLU A 110 -20.28 -4.06 -24.24
N ILE A 111 -19.67 -4.41 -23.10
CA ILE A 111 -20.40 -4.98 -21.94
C ILE A 111 -21.49 -4.02 -21.43
N ILE A 112 -21.31 -2.72 -21.66
CA ILE A 112 -22.30 -1.68 -21.37
C ILE A 112 -22.92 -1.22 -22.68
N LEU A 113 -24.25 -1.25 -22.75
CA LEU A 113 -25.01 -0.80 -23.91
C LEU A 113 -24.82 0.71 -24.12
N ASP A 114 -24.82 1.15 -25.37
CA ASP A 114 -24.53 2.54 -25.73
C ASP A 114 -25.53 3.52 -25.09
N GLU A 115 -26.80 3.14 -24.97
CA GLU A 115 -27.79 3.93 -24.27
C GLU A 115 -27.46 4.09 -22.80
N GLU A 116 -26.85 3.10 -22.15
CA GLU A 116 -26.48 3.10 -20.72
C GLU A 116 -25.09 3.70 -20.44
N ALA A 117 -24.31 4.01 -21.47
CA ALA A 117 -22.91 4.42 -21.35
C ALA A 117 -22.76 5.87 -20.86
N ASP A 118 -22.87 6.06 -19.54
CA ASP A 118 -22.71 7.37 -18.92
C ASP A 118 -21.30 7.58 -18.34
N ILE A 119 -20.98 6.95 -17.21
CA ILE A 119 -19.67 7.08 -16.54
C ILE A 119 -18.95 5.73 -16.56
N ALA A 120 -17.70 5.74 -17.04
CA ALA A 120 -16.78 4.61 -16.90
C ALA A 120 -15.70 4.95 -15.86
N VAL A 121 -15.51 4.05 -14.90
CA VAL A 121 -14.36 4.02 -13.99
C VAL A 121 -13.48 2.86 -14.42
N LEU A 122 -12.21 3.14 -14.73
CA LEU A 122 -11.23 2.17 -15.18
C LEU A 122 -10.20 1.97 -14.07
N GLU A 123 -10.16 0.78 -13.48
CA GLU A 123 -9.21 0.40 -12.42
C GLU A 123 -8.00 -0.29 -13.08
N GLU A 124 -6.83 0.37 -13.02
CA GLU A 124 -5.64 0.12 -13.86
C GLU A 124 -5.94 0.34 -15.37
N PRO A 125 -6.26 1.59 -15.79
CA PRO A 125 -6.59 1.89 -17.17
C PRO A 125 -5.49 1.46 -18.16
N GLU A 126 -4.22 1.48 -17.77
CA GLU A 126 -3.10 0.99 -18.59
C GLU A 126 -3.29 -0.47 -19.03
N HIS A 127 -3.64 -1.34 -18.10
CA HIS A 127 -3.81 -2.77 -18.34
C HIS A 127 -5.11 -3.04 -19.10
N LEU A 128 -6.18 -2.28 -18.78
CA LEU A 128 -7.45 -2.34 -19.50
C LEU A 128 -7.34 -1.85 -20.96
N THR A 129 -6.31 -1.07 -21.29
CA THR A 129 -6.19 -0.42 -22.61
C THR A 129 -4.98 -0.85 -23.45
N TRP A 130 -4.02 -1.62 -22.91
CA TRP A 130 -2.84 -2.09 -23.66
C TRP A 130 -3.15 -2.74 -25.01
N PHE A 131 -4.23 -3.52 -25.08
CA PHE A 131 -4.66 -4.25 -26.27
C PHE A 131 -6.11 -3.90 -26.67
N HIS A 132 -6.53 -2.67 -26.39
CA HIS A 132 -7.89 -2.23 -26.71
C HIS A 132 -8.02 -1.88 -28.20
N HIS A 133 -8.84 -2.65 -28.90
CA HIS A 133 -9.13 -2.47 -30.33
C HIS A 133 -10.52 -1.88 -30.61
N GLY A 134 -11.25 -1.54 -29.54
CA GLY A 134 -12.63 -1.08 -29.57
C GLY A 134 -12.84 0.41 -29.75
N LYS A 135 -14.08 0.88 -29.55
CA LYS A 135 -14.39 2.33 -29.54
C LYS A 135 -13.54 3.02 -28.48
N ARG A 136 -13.09 4.26 -28.75
CA ARG A 136 -12.43 5.06 -27.71
C ARG A 136 -13.39 5.23 -26.53
N TRP A 137 -12.92 4.93 -25.31
CA TRP A 137 -13.72 5.05 -24.09
C TRP A 137 -14.39 6.44 -23.96
N LYS A 138 -13.67 7.51 -24.27
CA LYS A 138 -14.17 8.89 -24.24
C LYS A 138 -15.16 9.24 -25.37
N THR A 139 -15.30 8.37 -26.37
CA THR A 139 -16.34 8.49 -27.40
C THR A 139 -17.61 7.75 -26.97
N LYS A 140 -17.47 6.65 -26.23
CA LYS A 140 -18.60 5.83 -25.76
C LYS A 140 -19.23 6.38 -24.47
N PHE A 141 -18.41 6.78 -23.50
CA PHE A 141 -18.86 7.25 -22.20
C PHE A 141 -18.73 8.78 -22.10
N ARG A 142 -19.71 9.43 -21.46
CA ARG A 142 -19.72 10.88 -21.20
C ARG A 142 -18.54 11.29 -20.32
N LEU A 143 -18.21 10.48 -19.32
CA LEU A 143 -17.07 10.70 -18.43
C LEU A 143 -16.28 9.40 -18.24
N VAL A 144 -14.96 9.49 -18.36
CA VAL A 144 -14.04 8.38 -18.10
C VAL A 144 -13.10 8.80 -16.99
N ILE A 145 -13.05 7.99 -15.94
CA ILE A 145 -12.19 8.20 -14.77
C ILE A 145 -11.22 7.02 -14.70
N GLY A 146 -9.91 7.31 -14.71
CA GLY A 146 -8.87 6.30 -14.49
C GLY A 146 -8.45 6.29 -13.03
N ILE A 147 -8.36 5.11 -12.42
CA ILE A 147 -7.82 4.89 -11.08
C ILE A 147 -6.62 3.96 -11.22
N ILE A 148 -5.46 4.42 -10.78
CA ILE A 148 -4.23 3.64 -10.73
C ILE A 148 -3.96 3.34 -9.26
N HIS A 149 -3.80 2.07 -8.92
CA HIS A 149 -3.51 1.58 -7.55
C HIS A 149 -2.01 1.67 -7.24
N THR A 150 -1.21 2.09 -8.22
CA THR A 150 0.22 2.34 -8.12
C THR A 150 0.57 3.77 -8.55
N ASN A 151 1.64 4.36 -8.03
CA ASN A 151 2.10 5.72 -8.35
C ASN A 151 3.55 5.70 -8.82
N TYR A 152 3.85 4.73 -9.68
CA TYR A 152 5.09 4.73 -10.45
C TYR A 152 5.32 6.12 -11.06
N LEU A 153 6.57 6.57 -11.04
CA LEU A 153 6.96 7.90 -11.54
C LEU A 153 6.57 8.09 -13.01
N GLU A 154 6.48 6.98 -13.72
CA GLU A 154 6.04 6.82 -15.10
C GLU A 154 4.56 7.21 -15.32
N TYR A 155 3.76 7.36 -14.26
CA TYR A 155 2.33 7.67 -14.30
C TYR A 155 1.98 9.12 -13.92
N ASP A 156 2.83 10.08 -14.30
CA ASP A 156 2.52 11.51 -14.21
C ASP A 156 1.65 11.96 -15.40
N TYR A 157 0.35 11.67 -15.33
CA TYR A 157 -0.59 12.02 -16.39
C TYR A 157 -1.10 13.47 -16.24
N PRO A 158 -1.25 14.22 -17.35
CA PRO A 158 -1.90 15.52 -17.33
C PRO A 158 -3.32 15.42 -16.73
N ARG A 159 -3.63 16.27 -15.74
CA ARG A 159 -4.91 16.30 -15.00
C ARG A 159 -5.14 15.12 -14.03
N SER A 160 -4.10 14.38 -13.66
CA SER A 160 -4.18 13.41 -12.57
C SER A 160 -4.16 14.09 -11.20
N ILE A 161 -4.83 13.48 -10.23
CA ILE A 161 -4.74 13.84 -8.81
C ILE A 161 -4.31 12.57 -8.07
N VAL A 162 -3.21 12.67 -7.33
CA VAL A 162 -2.76 11.60 -6.45
C VAL A 162 -3.40 11.84 -5.09
N CYS A 163 -4.18 10.88 -4.60
CA CYS A 163 -4.81 10.94 -3.29
C CYS A 163 -4.57 9.66 -2.52
N ASN A 164 -4.45 9.77 -1.19
CA ASN A 164 -4.43 8.60 -0.34
C ASN A 164 -5.88 8.13 -0.12
N VAL A 165 -6.15 6.88 -0.47
CA VAL A 165 -7.46 6.23 -0.26
C VAL A 165 -7.38 5.09 0.77
N HIS A 166 -6.20 4.86 1.36
CA HIS A 166 -6.00 3.81 2.33
C HIS A 166 -6.25 4.31 3.75
N GLY A 167 -7.09 3.55 4.47
CA GLY A 167 -7.17 3.57 5.92
C GLY A 167 -6.43 2.39 6.52
N VAL A 168 -6.19 2.46 7.82
CA VAL A 168 -5.63 1.35 8.59
C VAL A 168 -6.75 0.64 9.34
N ASN A 169 -6.65 -0.69 9.52
CA ASN A 169 -7.62 -1.43 10.32
C ASN A 169 -7.58 -0.92 11.78
N THR A 170 -8.76 -0.74 12.40
CA THR A 170 -8.90 -0.23 13.78
C THR A 170 -8.07 -1.00 14.81
N LYS A 171 -7.81 -2.31 14.58
CA LYS A 171 -6.94 -3.11 15.47
C LYS A 171 -5.56 -2.47 15.69
N PHE A 172 -4.99 -1.85 14.66
CA PHE A 172 -3.67 -1.21 14.76
C PHE A 172 -3.74 0.09 15.57
N LEU A 173 -4.86 0.81 15.48
CA LEU A 173 -5.13 2.01 16.30
C LEU A 173 -5.28 1.63 17.77
N GLU A 174 -5.98 0.54 18.06
CA GLU A 174 -6.15 0.01 19.41
C GLU A 174 -4.81 -0.43 20.02
N ILE A 175 -3.96 -1.09 19.22
CA ILE A 175 -2.59 -1.43 19.62
C ILE A 175 -1.79 -0.17 19.94
N GLY A 176 -1.82 0.83 19.07
CA GLY A 176 -1.15 2.11 19.30
C GLY A 176 -1.63 2.78 20.59
N LYS A 177 -2.95 2.83 20.81
CA LYS A 177 -3.56 3.40 22.02
C LYS A 177 -3.08 2.70 23.28
N LYS A 178 -3.12 1.37 23.29
CA LYS A 178 -2.67 0.55 24.42
C LYS A 178 -1.19 0.79 24.72
N ARG A 179 -0.33 0.89 23.70
CA ARG A 179 1.10 1.16 23.88
C ARG A 179 1.37 2.56 24.42
N PHE A 180 0.65 3.56 23.93
CA PHE A 180 0.75 4.92 24.43
C PHE A 180 0.38 5.01 25.93
N GLU A 181 -0.71 4.35 26.33
CA GLU A 181 -1.14 4.29 27.74
C GLU A 181 -0.12 3.55 28.63
N GLN A 182 0.44 2.43 28.16
CA GLN A 182 1.47 1.69 28.90
C GLN A 182 2.73 2.52 29.15
N GLN A 183 3.13 3.34 28.17
CA GLN A 183 4.31 4.20 28.29
C GLN A 183 4.11 5.31 29.31
N HIS A 184 2.96 5.99 29.26
CA HIS A 184 2.65 7.07 30.18
C HIS A 184 2.31 6.59 31.61
N GLY A 185 1.89 5.32 31.76
CA GLY A 185 1.49 4.75 33.04
C GLY A 185 2.58 3.97 33.79
N SER A 186 3.61 3.46 33.10
CA SER A 186 4.56 2.52 33.70
C SER A 186 6.04 2.70 33.32
N ASN A 187 6.42 3.75 32.57
CA ASN A 187 7.81 3.97 32.12
C ASN A 187 8.43 2.71 31.48
N GLN A 188 7.63 1.96 30.71
CA GLN A 188 8.07 0.71 30.12
C GLN A 188 8.73 0.98 28.76
N ALA A 189 10.06 0.88 28.74
CA ALA A 189 10.87 1.08 27.55
C ALA A 189 10.60 0.04 26.47
N PHE A 190 10.80 0.44 25.21
CA PHE A 190 10.87 -0.52 24.11
C PHE A 190 12.10 -1.41 24.27
N THR A 191 11.93 -2.72 24.07
CA THR A 191 12.97 -3.73 24.32
C THR A 191 13.59 -4.27 23.04
N LYS A 192 13.05 -3.90 21.87
CA LYS A 192 13.51 -4.39 20.57
C LYS A 192 13.99 -3.24 19.68
N GLY A 193 14.95 -3.57 18.81
CA GLY A 193 15.56 -2.65 17.86
C GLY A 193 14.68 -2.32 16.66
N ASP A 194 15.27 -2.33 15.47
CA ASP A 194 14.60 -1.92 14.25
C ASP A 194 14.02 -3.14 13.51
N TYR A 195 12.92 -2.95 12.79
CA TYR A 195 12.37 -4.04 11.96
C TYR A 195 11.81 -3.59 10.62
N TYR A 196 11.81 -4.54 9.69
CA TYR A 196 11.09 -4.43 8.43
C TYR A 196 10.21 -5.67 8.22
N ILE A 197 8.98 -5.46 7.75
CA ILE A 197 8.05 -6.54 7.37
C ILE A 197 7.51 -6.34 5.96
N GLY A 198 7.55 -7.39 5.15
CA GLY A 198 7.09 -7.38 3.77
C GLY A 198 7.06 -8.78 3.15
N LYS A 199 6.58 -8.88 1.90
CA LYS A 199 6.77 -10.10 1.11
C LYS A 199 8.22 -10.15 0.65
N MET A 200 8.95 -11.24 0.93
CA MET A 200 10.36 -11.40 0.57
C MET A 200 10.52 -11.63 -0.92
N ILE A 201 10.48 -10.51 -1.65
CA ILE A 201 10.82 -10.37 -3.06
C ILE A 201 11.82 -9.22 -3.14
N TRP A 202 12.86 -9.34 -3.94
CA TRP A 202 13.91 -8.31 -4.05
C TRP A 202 13.35 -6.91 -4.34
N SER A 203 12.36 -6.83 -5.23
CA SER A 203 11.68 -5.59 -5.61
C SER A 203 10.76 -4.99 -4.52
N LYS A 204 10.70 -5.60 -3.34
CA LYS A 204 9.95 -5.12 -2.17
C LYS A 204 10.89 -4.54 -1.12
N GLY A 205 11.96 -3.84 -1.51
CA GLY A 205 12.78 -3.07 -0.58
C GLY A 205 13.87 -3.86 0.14
N TYR A 206 13.86 -5.20 0.10
CA TYR A 206 14.89 -6.02 0.76
C TYR A 206 16.27 -5.79 0.16
N GLY A 207 16.36 -5.67 -1.17
CA GLY A 207 17.62 -5.42 -1.86
C GLY A 207 18.20 -4.05 -1.49
N GLU A 208 17.35 -3.03 -1.50
CA GLU A 208 17.69 -1.66 -1.13
C GLU A 208 18.16 -1.57 0.32
N LEU A 209 17.48 -2.26 1.25
CA LEU A 209 17.85 -2.26 2.67
C LEU A 209 19.18 -2.98 2.91
N LEU A 210 19.33 -4.19 2.40
CA LEU A 210 20.57 -4.95 2.62
C LEU A 210 21.78 -4.24 2.01
N LYS A 211 21.59 -3.58 0.86
CA LYS A 211 22.62 -2.74 0.26
C LYS A 211 22.95 -1.53 1.14
N LEU A 212 21.94 -0.81 1.64
CA LEU A 212 22.15 0.34 2.52
C LEU A 212 22.87 -0.08 3.81
N LEU A 213 22.45 -1.18 4.42
CA LEU A 213 23.11 -1.75 5.57
C LEU A 213 24.56 -2.13 5.23
N HIS A 214 24.81 -2.73 4.07
CA HIS A 214 26.16 -3.10 3.59
C HIS A 214 27.08 -1.89 3.40
N ASP A 215 26.59 -0.82 2.78
CA ASP A 215 27.40 0.35 2.44
C ASP A 215 27.80 1.12 3.72
N HIS A 216 26.98 1.05 4.78
CA HIS A 216 27.15 1.83 6.01
C HIS A 216 27.49 1.00 7.27
N GLN A 217 27.91 -0.26 7.14
CA GLN A 217 28.16 -1.18 8.28
C GLN A 217 29.17 -0.66 9.31
N LYS A 218 30.12 0.17 8.87
CA LYS A 218 31.14 0.78 9.76
C LYS A 218 30.58 1.93 10.59
N GLU A 219 29.53 2.58 10.09
CA GLU A 219 28.87 3.73 10.72
C GLU A 219 27.73 3.28 11.63
N LEU A 220 27.10 2.15 11.29
CA LEU A 220 25.95 1.56 11.99
C LEU A 220 26.36 0.49 13.02
N VAL A 221 27.56 0.59 13.60
CA VAL A 221 28.04 -0.39 14.58
C VAL A 221 27.08 -0.46 15.77
N GLY A 222 26.59 -1.66 16.08
CA GLY A 222 25.62 -1.89 17.15
C GLY A 222 24.15 -1.84 16.71
N LEU A 223 23.86 -1.49 15.45
CA LEU A 223 22.52 -1.58 14.90
C LEU A 223 22.10 -3.05 14.76
N GLU A 224 20.90 -3.36 15.29
CA GLU A 224 20.25 -4.65 15.07
C GLU A 224 18.96 -4.47 14.29
N VAL A 225 18.77 -5.29 13.26
CA VAL A 225 17.61 -5.23 12.37
C VAL A 225 16.97 -6.60 12.24
N ASP A 226 15.66 -6.66 12.48
CA ASP A 226 14.86 -7.86 12.27
C ASP A 226 14.03 -7.76 10.98
N LEU A 227 14.20 -8.73 10.08
CA LEU A 227 13.50 -8.83 8.80
C LEU A 227 12.44 -9.92 8.89
N TYR A 228 11.18 -9.58 8.62
CA TYR A 228 10.05 -10.50 8.64
C TYR A 228 9.43 -10.63 7.25
N GLY A 229 9.15 -11.86 6.81
CA GLY A 229 8.49 -12.08 5.54
C GLY A 229 8.60 -13.50 5.02
N ASN A 230 7.79 -13.80 4.00
CA ASN A 230 7.88 -15.02 3.19
C ASN A 230 7.87 -14.60 1.71
N GLY A 231 8.52 -15.37 0.83
CA GLY A 231 8.48 -15.12 -0.61
C GLY A 231 9.47 -15.98 -1.40
N GLU A 232 9.46 -15.80 -2.72
CA GLU A 232 10.30 -16.57 -3.65
C GLU A 232 11.81 -16.31 -3.42
N ASP A 233 12.16 -15.15 -2.85
CA ASP A 233 13.55 -14.76 -2.60
C ASP A 233 13.99 -14.97 -1.14
N SER A 234 13.19 -15.62 -0.29
CA SER A 234 13.45 -15.75 1.16
C SER A 234 14.83 -16.34 1.50
N ASP A 235 15.25 -17.41 0.82
CA ASP A 235 16.55 -18.04 1.06
C ASP A 235 17.72 -17.12 0.68
N GLN A 236 17.58 -16.40 -0.44
CA GLN A 236 18.60 -15.49 -0.95
C GLN A 236 18.72 -14.24 -0.06
N VAL A 237 17.60 -13.72 0.45
CA VAL A 237 17.57 -12.63 1.44
C VAL A 237 18.30 -13.05 2.72
N LYS A 238 18.07 -14.28 3.18
CA LYS A 238 18.75 -14.83 4.36
C LYS A 238 20.26 -14.99 4.14
N GLU A 239 20.67 -15.47 2.97
CA GLU A 239 22.09 -15.58 2.61
C GLU A 239 22.76 -14.21 2.46
N ALA A 240 22.08 -13.22 1.90
CA ALA A 240 22.62 -11.86 1.76
C ALA A 240 22.75 -11.17 3.13
N ALA A 241 21.78 -11.36 4.02
CA ALA A 241 21.82 -10.81 5.38
C ALA A 241 22.97 -11.41 6.21
N SER A 242 23.27 -12.70 6.09
CA SER A 242 24.35 -13.35 6.86
C SER A 242 25.76 -12.92 6.45
N LYS A 243 25.91 -12.27 5.29
CA LYS A 243 27.18 -11.69 4.81
C LYS A 243 27.47 -10.31 5.41
N LEU A 244 26.51 -9.71 6.13
CA LEU A 244 26.70 -8.44 6.80
C LEU A 244 27.45 -8.62 8.13
N LYS A 245 28.24 -7.63 8.50
CA LYS A 245 28.88 -7.50 9.81
C LYS A 245 27.92 -7.00 10.89
N LEU A 246 26.75 -6.50 10.48
CA LEU A 246 25.66 -6.06 11.35
C LEU A 246 24.79 -7.25 11.76
N THR A 247 24.15 -7.15 12.92
CA THR A 247 23.20 -8.16 13.38
C THR A 247 21.88 -8.01 12.62
N VAL A 248 21.73 -8.77 11.53
CA VAL A 248 20.49 -8.80 10.74
C VAL A 248 19.86 -10.19 10.83
N ARG A 249 18.70 -10.29 11.47
CA ARG A 249 18.00 -11.57 11.70
C ARG A 249 16.81 -11.69 10.75
N VAL A 250 16.66 -12.85 10.12
CA VAL A 250 15.62 -13.11 9.13
C VAL A 250 14.62 -14.12 9.69
N HIS A 251 13.35 -13.74 9.74
CA HIS A 251 12.26 -14.48 10.34
C HIS A 251 11.11 -14.74 9.34
N PRO A 252 10.33 -15.82 9.54
CA PRO A 252 9.12 -16.06 8.75
C PRO A 252 8.11 -14.93 8.84
N GLY A 253 7.29 -14.77 7.80
CA GLY A 253 6.21 -13.79 7.75
C GLY A 253 5.17 -13.99 8.86
N ARG A 254 4.66 -12.88 9.40
CA ARG A 254 3.64 -12.81 10.47
C ARG A 254 2.61 -11.72 10.15
N ASP A 255 1.45 -11.76 10.83
CA ASP A 255 0.52 -10.62 10.81
C ASP A 255 1.15 -9.46 11.57
N HIS A 256 1.12 -8.26 11.00
CA HIS A 256 1.80 -7.09 11.58
C HIS A 256 1.19 -6.65 12.94
N ALA A 257 -0.04 -7.08 13.26
CA ALA A 257 -0.67 -6.85 14.56
C ALA A 257 -0.25 -7.87 15.63
N ASP A 258 0.58 -8.88 15.30
CA ASP A 258 1.11 -9.87 16.26
C ASP A 258 1.78 -9.14 17.44
N PRO A 259 1.52 -9.55 18.71
CA PRO A 259 2.14 -8.96 19.90
C PRO A 259 3.66 -8.84 19.83
N LEU A 260 4.34 -9.72 19.08
CA LEU A 260 5.77 -9.66 18.83
C LEU A 260 6.23 -8.28 18.33
N PHE A 261 5.40 -7.62 17.50
CA PHE A 261 5.70 -6.32 16.90
C PHE A 261 5.47 -5.15 17.86
N HIS A 262 4.73 -5.35 18.95
CA HIS A 262 4.31 -4.25 19.83
C HIS A 262 5.50 -3.62 20.57
N ASP A 263 6.55 -4.40 20.82
CA ASP A 263 7.78 -3.97 21.52
C ASP A 263 8.88 -3.39 20.64
N TYR A 264 8.72 -3.37 19.31
CA TYR A 264 9.61 -2.61 18.42
C TYR A 264 9.29 -1.13 18.49
N LYS A 265 10.28 -0.23 18.40
CA LYS A 265 10.02 1.21 18.30
C LYS A 265 10.11 1.73 16.87
N VAL A 266 11.04 1.20 16.08
CA VAL A 266 11.39 1.74 14.76
C VAL A 266 11.02 0.75 13.66
N PHE A 267 10.21 1.21 12.72
CA PHE A 267 9.87 0.50 11.50
C PHE A 267 10.65 1.09 10.33
N LEU A 268 11.35 0.24 9.58
CA LEU A 268 12.11 0.61 8.40
C LEU A 268 11.25 0.33 7.15
N ASN A 269 11.09 1.31 6.25
CA ASN A 269 10.56 1.09 4.91
C ASN A 269 11.55 1.55 3.82
N PRO A 270 12.46 0.67 3.39
CA PRO A 270 13.48 0.94 2.37
C PRO A 270 12.91 1.04 0.95
N SER A 271 11.66 0.61 0.72
CA SER A 271 11.11 0.48 -0.62
C SER A 271 10.99 1.83 -1.31
N THR A 272 11.49 1.93 -2.54
CA THR A 272 11.34 3.09 -3.41
C THR A 272 10.13 2.96 -4.35
N THR A 273 9.49 1.79 -4.39
CA THR A 273 8.37 1.50 -5.30
C THR A 273 7.06 1.21 -4.57
N ASP A 274 7.05 1.34 -3.24
CA ASP A 274 5.85 1.11 -2.43
C ASP A 274 4.96 2.35 -2.40
N VAL A 275 3.80 2.21 -3.04
CA VAL A 275 2.81 3.26 -3.30
C VAL A 275 1.81 3.38 -2.15
N VAL A 276 1.39 2.21 -1.69
CA VAL A 276 0.29 2.04 -0.74
C VAL A 276 0.83 2.04 0.68
N CYS A 277 2.09 1.63 0.86
CA CYS A 277 2.81 1.73 2.13
C CYS A 277 1.98 1.16 3.30
N THR A 278 1.20 0.09 3.09
CA THR A 278 0.27 -0.44 4.11
C THR A 278 0.99 -0.79 5.40
N THR A 279 2.13 -1.47 5.33
CA THR A 279 2.95 -1.77 6.51
C THR A 279 3.47 -0.51 7.19
N THR A 280 3.67 0.57 6.43
CA THR A 280 4.03 1.88 7.01
C THR A 280 2.84 2.53 7.71
N ALA A 281 1.66 2.52 7.10
CA ALA A 281 0.43 3.04 7.71
C ALA A 281 0.08 2.26 8.99
N GLU A 282 0.22 0.93 8.97
CA GLU A 282 0.06 0.06 10.13
C GLU A 282 1.08 0.39 11.24
N ALA A 283 2.36 0.58 10.89
CA ALA A 283 3.39 0.96 11.86
C ALA A 283 3.08 2.34 12.50
N LEU A 284 2.69 3.33 11.69
CA LEU A 284 2.29 4.66 12.18
C LEU A 284 1.08 4.56 13.12
N ALA A 285 0.08 3.77 12.76
CA ALA A 285 -1.11 3.53 13.56
C ALA A 285 -0.78 2.88 14.93
N MET A 286 0.21 2.00 14.95
CA MET A 286 0.74 1.39 16.17
C MET A 286 1.68 2.30 16.98
N GLY A 287 1.88 3.55 16.56
CA GLY A 287 2.74 4.52 17.26
C GLY A 287 4.24 4.29 17.08
N LYS A 288 4.65 3.58 16.02
CA LYS A 288 6.07 3.37 15.68
C LYS A 288 6.69 4.62 15.07
N ILE A 289 8.00 4.75 15.23
CA ILE A 289 8.82 5.67 14.43
C ILE A 289 9.05 5.00 13.08
N VAL A 290 8.81 5.74 11.99
CA VAL A 290 9.02 5.22 10.63
C VAL A 290 10.21 5.90 9.99
N VAL A 291 11.17 5.10 9.52
CA VAL A 291 12.28 5.54 8.68
C VAL A 291 12.03 5.02 7.28
N CYS A 292 11.88 5.90 6.28
CA CYS A 292 11.54 5.49 4.92
C CYS A 292 12.40 6.16 3.84
N ALA A 293 12.61 5.46 2.73
CA ALA A 293 13.32 6.02 1.57
C ALA A 293 12.61 7.27 1.02
N ASN A 294 13.36 8.32 0.74
CA ASN A 294 12.83 9.55 0.15
C ASN A 294 12.52 9.32 -1.34
N HIS A 295 11.25 9.05 -1.65
CA HIS A 295 10.81 8.77 -3.01
C HIS A 295 9.50 9.50 -3.36
N PRO A 296 9.33 10.00 -4.60
CA PRO A 296 8.11 10.69 -5.03
C PRO A 296 6.81 9.90 -4.84
N SER A 297 6.87 8.57 -4.85
CA SER A 297 5.72 7.70 -4.52
C SER A 297 5.21 7.88 -3.09
N LYS A 298 6.02 8.45 -2.19
CA LYS A 298 5.66 8.70 -0.80
C LYS A 298 5.26 10.15 -0.55
N ARG A 299 5.04 10.95 -1.60
CA ARG A 299 4.62 12.36 -1.48
C ARG A 299 3.38 12.55 -0.61
N LEU A 300 2.45 11.59 -0.57
CA LEU A 300 1.26 11.65 0.30
C LEU A 300 1.60 11.52 1.80
N LEU A 301 2.68 10.82 2.14
CA LEU A 301 3.23 10.85 3.50
C LEU A 301 3.97 12.18 3.76
N GLN A 302 4.37 12.88 2.69
CA GLN A 302 5.19 14.10 2.73
C GLN A 302 4.42 15.44 2.56
N ALA A 303 3.15 15.44 2.12
CA ALA A 303 2.49 16.65 1.58
C ALA A 303 1.19 17.05 2.30
N VAL A 304 1.26 18.18 3.02
CA VAL A 304 0.29 19.31 3.03
C VAL A 304 1.16 20.59 3.09
N PRO A 305 0.84 21.69 2.36
CA PRO A 305 1.86 22.54 1.74
C PRO A 305 2.60 23.46 2.70
N THR A 306 3.94 23.51 2.54
CA THR A 306 4.70 24.71 2.87
C THR A 306 4.46 25.73 1.77
N THR A 307 3.80 26.83 2.10
CA THR A 307 3.87 28.06 1.31
C THR A 307 5.31 28.56 1.33
N GLY A 308 6.08 28.24 0.28
CA GLY A 308 7.48 28.68 0.16
C GLY A 308 8.23 27.87 -0.87
N THR A 309 8.34 28.41 -2.08
CA THR A 309 9.20 27.92 -3.14
C THR A 309 10.67 27.96 -2.73
N GLU A 310 11.30 26.80 -2.47
CA GLU A 310 12.74 26.63 -2.64
C GLU A 310 13.06 25.28 -3.29
N LYS A 311 13.71 25.34 -4.46
CA LYS A 311 14.32 24.20 -5.16
C LYS A 311 15.48 23.66 -4.31
N LEU A 312 15.53 22.36 -4.02
CA LEU A 312 16.77 21.72 -3.55
C LEU A 312 17.36 20.79 -4.61
N SER A 313 18.58 21.14 -5.02
CA SER A 313 19.42 20.45 -5.99
C SER A 313 20.00 19.14 -5.46
N SER A 314 20.15 18.17 -6.35
CA SER A 314 20.89 16.92 -6.14
C SER A 314 22.34 17.16 -5.67
N LYS A 315 22.74 16.60 -4.52
CA LYS A 315 24.16 16.27 -4.28
C LYS A 315 24.29 14.94 -3.53
N LYS A 316 25.04 14.03 -4.16
CA LYS A 316 25.68 12.85 -3.57
C LYS A 316 26.55 13.32 -2.39
N PHE A 317 26.42 12.69 -1.22
CA PHE A 317 27.23 13.02 -0.05
C PHE A 317 28.45 12.10 0.05
N ALA A 318 29.59 12.72 0.31
CA ALA A 318 30.87 12.11 0.61
C ALA A 318 31.48 12.74 1.88
N SER A 319 32.18 11.89 2.64
CA SER A 319 33.36 12.11 3.49
C SER A 319 33.26 12.71 4.92
N VAL A 320 33.54 11.82 5.89
CA VAL A 320 34.61 11.90 6.95
C VAL A 320 34.22 12.18 8.43
N SER A 321 34.17 11.06 9.17
CA SER A 321 34.66 10.69 10.52
C SER A 321 34.40 11.51 11.81
N LEU A 322 33.66 10.83 12.70
CA LEU A 322 33.91 10.52 14.12
C LEU A 322 33.90 11.65 15.15
N ASN A 323 32.72 11.81 15.79
CA ASN A 323 32.54 11.50 17.22
C ASN A 323 31.08 11.67 17.72
N LEU A 324 30.13 11.83 16.79
CA LEU A 324 28.80 12.27 17.13
C LEU A 324 27.76 11.66 16.17
N TRP A 325 27.34 10.43 16.47
CA TRP A 325 25.89 10.09 16.46
C TRP A 325 25.13 10.85 17.56
N LYS A 326 25.79 11.79 18.24
CA LYS A 326 25.52 12.22 19.60
C LYS A 326 24.96 13.65 19.65
N THR A 327 24.82 14.28 18.50
CA THR A 327 23.81 15.28 18.23
C THR A 327 23.29 14.91 16.85
N ILE A 328 21.98 14.75 16.76
CA ILE A 328 21.16 14.45 15.59
C ILE A 328 21.22 15.58 14.56
N GLU A 329 22.36 16.27 14.45
CA GLU A 329 22.42 17.70 14.23
C GLU A 329 21.80 18.10 12.87
N ASP A 330 20.50 18.31 12.97
CA ASP A 330 19.93 19.64 13.00
C ASP A 330 19.68 20.29 11.66
N THR A 331 19.63 19.49 10.59
CA THR A 331 18.82 19.91 9.44
C THR A 331 18.31 18.81 8.52
N SER A 332 18.57 17.50 8.72
CA SER A 332 18.08 16.48 7.78
C SER A 332 17.18 15.41 8.41
N ALA A 333 17.50 14.88 9.59
CA ALA A 333 16.59 14.00 10.33
C ALA A 333 15.40 14.80 10.88
N TYR A 334 15.62 16.00 11.42
CA TYR A 334 14.55 16.92 11.82
C TYR A 334 13.72 17.39 10.60
N VAL A 335 14.33 17.56 9.44
CA VAL A 335 13.63 17.94 8.19
C VAL A 335 12.90 16.76 7.53
N HIS A 336 13.41 15.53 7.66
CA HIS A 336 12.68 14.30 7.29
C HIS A 336 11.54 14.00 8.28
N HIS A 337 11.72 14.34 9.56
CA HIS A 337 10.68 14.30 10.59
C HIS A 337 9.60 15.36 10.36
N LEU A 338 9.97 16.53 9.82
CA LEU A 338 9.04 17.57 9.34
C LEU A 338 8.33 17.15 8.05
N ALA A 339 8.99 16.41 7.16
CA ALA A 339 8.37 15.92 5.94
C ALA A 339 7.29 14.86 6.25
N LEU A 340 7.52 13.94 7.18
CA LEU A 340 6.59 12.84 7.50
C LEU A 340 5.61 13.13 8.64
N GLY A 341 5.54 14.37 9.12
CA GLY A 341 5.09 14.63 10.48
C GLY A 341 4.29 15.90 10.69
N PHE A 342 3.32 16.22 9.82
CA PHE A 342 2.22 17.06 10.27
C PHE A 342 1.24 16.22 11.09
N GLU A 343 0.96 16.65 12.31
CA GLU A 343 -0.04 16.06 13.21
C GLU A 343 -1.38 15.77 12.51
N ALA A 344 -1.78 16.64 11.57
CA ALA A 344 -2.95 16.45 10.73
C ALA A 344 -2.87 15.19 9.85
N THR A 345 -1.74 14.95 9.16
CA THR A 345 -1.51 13.77 8.32
C THR A 345 -1.51 12.50 9.17
N ARG A 346 -0.83 12.53 10.32
CA ARG A 346 -0.80 11.42 11.28
C ARG A 346 -2.20 11.08 11.82
N ARG A 347 -3.03 12.09 12.12
CA ARG A 347 -4.44 11.90 12.52
C ARG A 347 -5.32 11.35 11.39
N VAL A 348 -5.04 11.70 10.12
CA VAL A 348 -5.72 11.08 8.96
C VAL A 348 -5.43 9.57 8.90
N PHE A 349 -4.24 9.14 9.33
CA PHE A 349 -3.88 7.73 9.52
C PHE A 349 -4.24 7.17 10.91
N GLY A 350 -4.97 7.93 11.74
CA GLY A 350 -5.44 7.54 13.07
C GLY A 350 -4.39 7.57 14.19
N ALA A 351 -3.21 8.13 13.95
CA ALA A 351 -2.20 8.29 15.00
C ALA A 351 -2.72 9.17 16.15
N ILE A 352 -2.30 8.82 17.37
CA ILE A 352 -2.72 9.46 18.61
C ILE A 352 -2.23 10.91 18.64
N PRO A 353 -3.12 11.87 18.97
CA PRO A 353 -2.72 13.25 19.12
C PRO A 353 -1.52 13.45 20.06
N GLY A 354 -0.51 14.22 19.63
CA GLY A 354 0.68 14.51 20.44
C GLY A 354 1.78 13.44 20.41
N SER A 355 1.56 12.31 19.73
CA SER A 355 2.59 11.26 19.54
C SER A 355 3.61 11.58 18.44
N LEU A 356 3.57 12.81 17.90
CA LEU A 356 4.42 13.24 16.81
C LEU A 356 5.89 13.23 17.19
N GLN A 357 6.23 13.88 18.30
CA GLN A 357 7.60 14.01 18.78
C GLN A 357 7.85 12.97 19.87
N PRO A 358 9.02 12.32 19.88
CA PRO A 358 9.39 11.49 21.01
C PRO A 358 9.43 12.35 22.28
N ASP A 359 8.73 11.90 23.32
CA ASP A 359 8.80 12.51 24.66
C ASP A 359 10.21 12.36 25.26
N GLU A 360 10.49 13.01 26.40
CA GLU A 360 11.84 13.00 27.00
C GLU A 360 12.35 11.59 27.32
N GLU A 361 11.46 10.67 27.68
CA GLU A 361 11.82 9.29 27.98
C GLU A 361 12.15 8.54 26.69
N GLN A 362 11.32 8.68 25.65
CA GLN A 362 11.57 8.12 24.34
C GLN A 362 12.85 8.66 23.69
N ARG A 363 13.17 9.94 23.91
CA ARG A 363 14.44 10.53 23.47
C ARG A 363 15.62 9.87 24.16
N LYS A 364 15.55 9.61 25.47
CA LYS A 364 16.58 8.88 26.22
C LYS A 364 16.72 7.44 25.73
N GLU A 365 15.62 6.73 25.50
CA GLU A 365 15.62 5.35 24.98
C GLU A 365 16.26 5.25 23.60
N LEU A 366 16.07 6.26 22.76
CA LEU A 366 16.62 6.32 21.41
C LEU A 366 18.04 6.91 21.36
N GLY A 367 18.64 7.25 22.50
CA GLY A 367 19.94 7.91 22.56
C GLY A 367 19.96 9.33 21.98
N LEU A 368 18.79 9.96 21.84
CA LEU A 368 18.59 11.32 21.37
C LEU A 368 18.73 12.28 22.56
N THR A 369 19.95 12.67 22.92
CA THR A 369 20.15 13.67 23.99
C THR A 369 19.65 15.05 23.56
N SER A 370 19.18 15.84 24.54
CA SER A 370 18.59 17.18 24.37
C SER A 370 19.53 18.20 23.73
#